data_AF-A0A820VJA4-F1
#
_entry.id   AF-A0A820VJA4-F1
#
_cell.length_a   1.000
_cell.length_b   1.000
_cell.length_c   1.000
_cell.angle_alpha   90.00
_cell.angle_beta   90.00
_cell.angle_gamma   90.00
#
_symmetry.space_group_name_H-M   'P 1'
#
loop_
_entity.id
_entity.type
_entity.pdbx_description
1 polymer ?
#
loop_
_entity_poly.entity_id
_entity_poly.type
_entity_poly.pdbx_seq_one_letter_code
_entity_poly.pdbx_strand_id
1 'polypeptide(L)'
;MFETLLTLLGKASMTSNYYDQIRTICQQIQTLEWLLTPIQFTPITHFDPKVHTVDQKANLYLQQASLDVQNMIPIEVAADGNCLYNSIIRLSGNTASTPSELRVRSLIEFVKNENFYHNRFAHIVGLVNEAIKNIASNFSFSELYEIAALSNVLKCNIQSVYPTIDYRSDLNITSNTFEHAQCSIASKTICLFWTHTESEIEARRSNAGNWSPNH
;
A
#
# COMPACT_ATOMS: atom_id res chain seq x y z
N MET A 1 15.40 -1.26 14.08
CA MET A 1 15.88 0.02 13.50
C MET A 1 14.76 0.76 12.79
N PHE A 2 14.12 0.19 11.75
CA PHE A 2 12.98 0.82 11.09
C PHE A 2 11.80 1.12 12.01
N GLU A 3 11.50 0.25 12.99
CA GLU A 3 10.52 0.53 14.06
C GLU A 3 10.82 1.83 14.81
N THR A 4 12.09 2.07 15.13
CA THR A 4 12.55 3.28 15.82
C THR A 4 12.39 4.52 14.93
N LEU A 5 12.72 4.40 13.64
CA LEU A 5 12.50 5.49 12.67
C LEU A 5 11.02 5.79 12.51
N LEU A 6 10.17 4.77 12.38
CA LEU A 6 8.73 4.94 12.28
C LEU A 6 8.15 5.54 13.56
N THR A 7 8.66 5.17 14.73
CA THR A 7 8.29 5.81 16.01
C THR A 7 8.67 7.28 16.04
N LEU A 8 9.85 7.65 15.52
CA LEU A 8 10.28 9.05 15.42
C LEU A 8 9.38 9.85 14.46
N LEU A 9 9.10 9.30 13.27
CA LEU A 9 8.22 9.88 12.28
C LEU A 9 6.78 10.05 12.82
N GLY A 10 6.27 9.05 13.52
CA GLY A 10 4.95 9.10 14.17
C GLY A 10 4.87 10.12 15.30
N LYS A 11 5.98 10.41 16.00
CA LYS A 11 6.01 11.55 16.94
C LYS A 11 5.98 12.89 16.21
N ALA A 12 6.71 13.00 15.10
CA ALA A 12 6.70 14.20 14.27
C ALA A 12 5.31 14.45 13.65
N SER A 13 4.56 13.41 13.27
CA SER A 13 3.21 13.53 12.71
C SER A 13 2.18 14.15 13.66
N MET A 14 2.47 14.16 14.97
CA MET A 14 1.60 14.71 16.02
C MET A 14 1.87 16.19 16.34
N THR A 15 2.89 16.82 15.73
CA THR A 15 3.23 18.22 16.00
C THR A 15 2.46 19.19 15.10
N SER A 16 2.40 20.47 15.49
CA SER A 16 1.76 21.51 14.67
C SER A 16 2.52 21.83 13.38
N ASN A 17 3.83 21.54 13.35
CA ASN A 17 4.71 21.70 12.18
C ASN A 17 5.15 20.33 11.63
N TYR A 18 4.25 19.34 11.66
CA TYR A 18 4.55 17.95 11.31
C TYR A 18 5.22 17.81 9.93
N TYR A 19 4.77 18.60 8.96
CA TYR A 19 5.17 18.47 7.57
C TYR A 19 6.67 18.78 7.41
N ASP A 20 7.14 19.91 7.94
CA ASP A 20 8.56 20.29 7.88
C ASP A 20 9.44 19.34 8.69
N GLN A 21 8.95 18.86 9.85
CA GLN A 21 9.67 17.89 10.67
C GLN A 21 9.85 16.56 9.95
N ILE A 22 8.78 15.99 9.38
CA ILE A 22 8.83 14.73 8.63
C ILE A 22 9.76 14.86 7.42
N ARG A 23 9.68 15.98 6.68
CA ARG A 23 10.60 16.24 5.55
C ARG A 23 12.05 16.28 5.99
N THR A 24 12.35 17.00 7.07
CA THR A 24 13.70 17.09 7.63
C THR A 24 14.22 15.72 8.06
N ILE A 25 13.40 14.93 8.76
CA ILE A 25 13.74 13.56 9.17
C ILE A 25 14.00 12.69 7.93
N CYS A 26 13.13 12.73 6.91
CA CYS A 26 13.33 11.95 5.68
C CYS A 26 14.62 12.32 4.96
N GLN A 27 14.96 13.62 4.89
CA GLN A 27 16.22 14.09 4.31
C GLN A 27 17.43 13.57 5.08
N GLN A 28 17.39 13.58 6.42
CA GLN A 28 18.44 13.02 7.26
C GLN A 28 18.57 11.50 7.07
N ILE A 29 17.47 10.77 7.04
CA ILE A 29 17.49 9.30 6.85
C ILE A 29 18.06 8.94 5.47
N GLN A 30 17.82 9.73 4.43
CA GLN A 30 18.39 9.52 3.09
C GLN A 30 19.92 9.58 3.05
N THR A 31 20.57 10.20 4.03
CA THR A 31 22.05 10.22 4.13
C THR A 31 22.64 8.90 4.63
N LEU A 32 21.81 7.97 5.09
CA LEU A 32 22.26 6.69 5.65
C LEU A 32 22.47 5.65 4.55
N GLU A 33 23.72 5.25 4.33
CA GLU A 33 24.10 4.32 3.24
C GLU A 33 23.32 3.00 3.28
N TRP A 34 23.10 2.42 4.46
CA TRP A 34 22.40 1.14 4.59
C TRP A 34 20.95 1.21 4.09
N LEU A 35 20.32 2.39 4.13
CA LEU A 35 18.97 2.62 3.62
C LEU A 35 18.93 2.75 2.10
N LEU A 36 20.06 3.05 1.45
CA LEU A 36 20.20 3.09 0.00
C LEU A 36 20.23 1.69 -0.62
N THR A 37 20.43 0.64 0.20
CA THR A 37 20.37 -0.75 -0.26
C THR A 37 18.97 -1.03 -0.82
N PRO A 38 18.84 -1.39 -2.10
CA PRO A 38 17.54 -1.70 -2.70
C PRO A 38 16.91 -2.94 -2.05
N ILE A 39 15.58 -2.94 -1.92
CA ILE A 39 14.86 -4.14 -1.50
C ILE A 39 14.96 -5.18 -2.61
N GLN A 40 15.41 -6.38 -2.27
CA GLN A 40 15.42 -7.51 -3.17
C GLN A 40 14.03 -8.15 -3.21
N PHE A 41 13.12 -7.56 -3.97
CA PHE A 41 11.74 -8.05 -4.07
C PHE A 41 11.61 -9.08 -5.21
N THR A 42 11.28 -10.32 -4.86
CA THR A 42 10.96 -11.37 -5.84
C THR A 42 9.56 -11.90 -5.55
N PRO A 43 8.54 -11.43 -6.28
CA PRO A 43 7.18 -11.84 -5.99
C PRO A 43 6.98 -13.33 -6.27
N ILE A 44 6.19 -13.99 -5.43
CA ILE A 44 5.65 -15.31 -5.70
C ILE A 44 4.76 -15.25 -6.93
N THR A 45 4.83 -16.28 -7.77
CA THR A 45 4.02 -16.41 -8.98
C THR A 45 2.97 -17.51 -8.87
N HIS A 46 2.99 -18.27 -7.77
CA HIS A 46 2.12 -19.42 -7.54
C HIS A 46 1.64 -19.45 -6.09
N PHE A 47 0.39 -19.86 -5.92
CA PHE A 47 -0.18 -20.13 -4.61
C PHE A 47 0.37 -21.46 -4.06
N ASP A 48 0.98 -21.43 -2.88
CA ASP A 48 1.39 -22.63 -2.14
C ASP A 48 0.46 -22.85 -0.94
N PRO A 49 -0.40 -23.89 -0.92
CA PRO A 49 -1.30 -24.17 0.19
C PRO A 49 -0.59 -24.55 1.51
N LYS A 50 0.73 -24.80 1.49
CA LYS A 50 1.51 -25.04 2.71
C LYS A 50 1.91 -23.75 3.43
N VAL A 51 1.93 -22.64 2.70
CA VAL A 51 2.43 -21.34 3.19
C VAL A 51 1.33 -20.27 3.17
N HIS A 52 0.37 -20.39 2.27
CA HIS A 52 -0.71 -19.44 2.07
C HIS A 52 -2.06 -20.03 2.49
N THR A 53 -2.86 -19.17 3.12
CA THR A 53 -4.27 -19.43 3.40
C THR A 53 -5.11 -18.60 2.44
N VAL A 54 -6.19 -19.17 1.92
CA VAL A 54 -7.15 -18.44 1.09
C VAL A 54 -8.00 -17.54 1.98
N ASP A 55 -8.08 -16.25 1.65
CA ASP A 55 -9.02 -15.34 2.29
C ASP A 55 -10.43 -15.57 1.73
N GLN A 56 -11.28 -16.23 2.52
CA GLN A 56 -12.64 -16.56 2.11
C GLN A 56 -13.53 -15.31 1.93
N LYS A 57 -13.28 -14.23 2.67
CA LYS A 57 -14.08 -13.00 2.57
C LYS A 57 -13.68 -12.23 1.31
N ALA A 58 -12.39 -12.06 1.08
CA ALA A 58 -11.89 -11.48 -0.16
C ALA A 58 -12.32 -12.29 -1.39
N ASN A 59 -12.41 -13.62 -1.29
CA ASN A 59 -12.89 -14.45 -2.40
C ASN A 59 -14.34 -14.15 -2.80
N LEU A 60 -15.19 -13.70 -1.87
CA LEU A 60 -16.55 -13.25 -2.18
C LEU A 60 -16.53 -11.91 -2.92
N TYR A 61 -15.65 -10.98 -2.52
CA TYR A 61 -15.48 -9.70 -3.20
C TYR A 61 -14.86 -9.85 -4.59
N LEU A 62 -13.98 -10.84 -4.78
CA LEU A 62 -13.32 -11.08 -6.06
C LEU A 62 -14.33 -11.39 -7.16
N GLN A 63 -15.47 -12.02 -6.84
CA GLN A 63 -16.58 -12.24 -7.77
C GLN A 63 -17.21 -10.94 -8.29
N GLN A 64 -17.01 -9.84 -7.59
CA GLN A 64 -17.48 -8.50 -7.95
C GLN A 64 -16.37 -7.66 -8.64
N ALA A 65 -15.16 -8.19 -8.76
CA ALA A 65 -14.05 -7.54 -9.46
C ALA A 65 -14.13 -7.77 -10.98
N SER A 66 -13.22 -7.13 -11.72
CA SER A 66 -13.12 -7.27 -13.17
C SER A 66 -12.80 -8.71 -13.60
N LEU A 67 -13.32 -9.13 -14.76
CA LEU A 67 -13.23 -10.53 -15.22
C LEU A 67 -11.79 -11.06 -15.36
N ASP A 68 -10.83 -10.18 -15.62
CA ASP A 68 -9.41 -10.51 -15.81
C ASP A 68 -8.71 -10.98 -14.52
N VAL A 69 -9.31 -10.73 -13.35
CA VAL A 69 -8.73 -11.09 -12.06
C VAL A 69 -9.58 -12.09 -11.26
N GLN A 70 -10.78 -12.46 -11.74
CA GLN A 70 -11.69 -13.37 -11.02
C GLN A 70 -11.13 -14.79 -10.82
N ASN A 71 -10.12 -15.19 -11.60
CA ASN A 71 -9.42 -16.46 -11.47
C ASN A 71 -8.23 -16.42 -10.48
N MET A 72 -7.94 -15.26 -9.88
CA MET A 72 -6.91 -15.13 -8.86
C MET A 72 -7.36 -15.76 -7.53
N ILE A 73 -6.39 -16.01 -6.64
CA ILE A 73 -6.64 -16.57 -5.32
C ILE A 73 -6.23 -15.51 -4.29
N PRO A 74 -7.17 -14.90 -3.56
CA PRO A 74 -6.83 -13.93 -2.54
C PRO A 74 -6.17 -14.64 -1.35
N ILE A 75 -5.04 -14.10 -0.91
CA ILE A 75 -4.25 -14.64 0.20
C ILE A 75 -4.62 -13.86 1.47
N GLU A 76 -4.82 -14.58 2.57
CA GLU A 76 -5.12 -13.99 3.87
C GLU A 76 -3.96 -13.13 4.39
N VAL A 77 -4.29 -11.90 4.82
CA VAL A 77 -3.36 -10.90 5.34
C VAL A 77 -3.91 -10.33 6.65
N ALA A 78 -3.01 -9.98 7.58
CA ALA A 78 -3.39 -9.37 8.84
C ALA A 78 -3.98 -7.96 8.63
N ALA A 79 -5.19 -7.74 9.14
CA ALA A 79 -5.93 -6.48 9.08
C ALA A 79 -5.66 -5.59 10.30
N ASP A 80 -4.40 -5.23 10.53
CA ASP A 80 -3.93 -4.49 11.71
C ASP A 80 -3.58 -3.02 11.42
N GLY A 81 -4.00 -2.48 10.27
CA GLY A 81 -3.56 -1.15 9.79
C GLY A 81 -2.17 -1.16 9.13
N ASN A 82 -1.54 -2.33 8.99
CA ASN A 82 -0.38 -2.57 8.13
C ASN A 82 -0.70 -3.46 6.93
N CYS A 83 -1.99 -3.71 6.66
CA CYS A 83 -2.45 -4.68 5.66
C CYS A 83 -1.81 -4.50 4.28
N LEU A 84 -1.61 -3.26 3.80
CA LEU A 84 -0.88 -3.00 2.55
C LEU A 84 0.53 -3.61 2.57
N TYR A 85 1.32 -3.28 3.61
CA TYR A 85 2.69 -3.75 3.73
C TYR A 85 2.77 -5.25 4.02
N ASN A 86 1.84 -5.77 4.83
CA ASN A 86 1.71 -7.19 5.09
C ASN A 86 1.40 -7.97 3.80
N SER A 87 0.56 -7.41 2.91
CA SER A 87 0.25 -8.00 1.60
C SER A 87 1.50 -8.10 0.73
N ILE A 88 2.31 -7.03 0.66
CA ILE A 88 3.59 -7.05 -0.06
C ILE A 88 4.52 -8.12 0.50
N ILE A 89 4.65 -8.21 1.82
CA ILE A 89 5.53 -9.20 2.46
C ILE A 89 5.05 -10.63 2.17
N ARG A 90 3.73 -10.89 2.22
CA ARG A 90 3.17 -12.19 1.85
C ARG A 90 3.47 -12.56 0.40
N LEU A 91 3.48 -11.59 -0.50
CA LEU A 91 3.84 -11.81 -1.89
C LEU A 91 5.35 -11.92 -2.11
N SER A 92 6.19 -11.55 -1.14
CA SER A 92 7.63 -11.33 -1.37
C SER A 92 8.50 -12.59 -1.45
N GLY A 93 7.93 -13.78 -1.23
CA GLY A 93 8.56 -15.10 -1.37
C GLY A 93 9.70 -15.42 -0.39
N ASN A 94 10.58 -14.47 -0.09
CA ASN A 94 11.77 -14.62 0.75
C ASN A 94 12.35 -13.28 1.25
N THR A 95 11.56 -12.19 1.33
CA THR A 95 12.12 -10.94 1.89
C THR A 95 12.11 -10.95 3.41
N ALA A 96 13.23 -10.54 4.01
CA ALA A 96 13.32 -10.24 5.44
C ALA A 96 12.73 -8.85 5.79
N SER A 97 11.97 -8.25 4.87
CA SER A 97 11.40 -6.92 5.05
C SER A 97 10.26 -6.95 6.06
N THR A 98 10.16 -5.88 6.85
CA THR A 98 9.09 -5.69 7.83
C THR A 98 8.11 -4.63 7.36
N PRO A 99 6.87 -4.59 7.89
CA PRO A 99 5.91 -3.55 7.54
C PRO A 99 6.47 -2.15 7.76
N SER A 100 7.19 -1.97 8.87
CA SER A 100 7.83 -0.69 9.21
C SER A 100 8.97 -0.30 8.26
N GLU A 101 9.74 -1.26 7.74
CA GLU A 101 10.71 -0.96 6.68
C GLU A 101 10.01 -0.44 5.42
N LEU A 102 9.00 -1.17 4.94
CA LEU A 102 8.28 -0.78 3.73
C LEU A 102 7.59 0.57 3.89
N ARG A 103 6.95 0.83 5.03
CA ARG A 103 6.31 2.12 5.32
C ARG A 103 7.31 3.28 5.34
N VAL A 104 8.44 3.12 6.05
CA VAL A 104 9.47 4.18 6.11
C VAL A 104 10.07 4.46 4.73
N ARG A 105 10.38 3.41 3.95
CA ARG A 105 10.93 3.58 2.60
C ARG A 105 9.92 4.21 1.65
N SER A 106 8.64 3.85 1.75
CA SER A 106 7.56 4.45 0.97
C SER A 106 7.39 5.94 1.28
N LEU A 107 7.44 6.31 2.58
CA LEU A 107 7.41 7.71 2.98
C LEU A 107 8.57 8.52 2.41
N ILE A 108 9.78 7.95 2.48
CA ILE A 108 11.00 8.59 1.97
C ILE A 108 10.91 8.80 0.46
N GLU A 109 10.45 7.80 -0.28
CA GLU A 109 10.25 7.88 -1.73
C GLU A 109 9.18 8.92 -2.09
N PHE A 110 8.09 8.96 -1.33
CA PHE A 110 7.01 9.92 -1.53
C PHE A 110 7.50 11.36 -1.27
N VAL A 111 8.14 11.62 -0.13
CA VAL A 111 8.68 12.94 0.22
C VAL A 111 9.75 13.39 -0.78
N LYS A 112 10.61 12.47 -1.23
CA LYS A 112 11.66 12.78 -2.20
C LYS A 112 11.10 13.24 -3.56
N ASN A 113 10.00 12.62 -3.99
CA ASN A 113 9.39 12.87 -5.30
C ASN A 113 8.02 13.55 -5.16
N GLU A 114 7.83 14.35 -4.11
CA GLU A 114 6.55 14.90 -3.70
C GLU A 114 5.79 15.59 -4.86
N ASN A 115 6.49 16.43 -5.63
CA ASN A 115 5.90 17.15 -6.76
C ASN A 115 5.32 16.21 -7.83
N PHE A 116 5.97 15.07 -8.08
CA PHE A 116 5.48 14.07 -9.04
C PHE A 116 4.15 13.49 -8.57
N TYR A 117 4.08 13.06 -7.30
CA TYR A 117 2.87 12.48 -6.73
C TYR A 117 1.75 13.51 -6.59
N HIS A 118 2.07 14.73 -6.16
CA HIS A 118 1.12 15.85 -6.09
C HIS A 118 0.45 16.06 -7.46
N ASN A 119 1.25 16.27 -8.50
CA ASN A 119 0.73 16.59 -9.82
C ASN A 119 -0.09 15.44 -10.42
N ARG A 120 0.24 14.19 -10.09
CA ARG A 120 -0.42 13.01 -10.64
C ARG A 120 -1.69 12.61 -9.88
N PHE A 121 -1.73 12.77 -8.55
CA PHE A 121 -2.75 12.14 -7.71
C PHE A 121 -3.50 13.09 -6.78
N ALA A 122 -3.02 14.33 -6.53
CA ALA A 122 -3.64 15.20 -5.52
C ALA A 122 -5.09 15.58 -5.81
N HIS A 123 -5.45 15.67 -7.09
CA HIS A 123 -6.82 15.94 -7.53
C HIS A 123 -7.78 14.75 -7.32
N ILE A 124 -7.27 13.57 -6.94
CA ILE A 124 -8.05 12.33 -6.81
C ILE A 124 -7.98 11.79 -5.39
N VAL A 125 -6.78 11.70 -4.82
CA VAL A 125 -6.54 11.13 -3.49
C VAL A 125 -6.67 12.18 -2.39
N GLY A 126 -6.32 13.44 -2.70
CA GLY A 126 -6.36 14.54 -1.75
C GLY A 126 -4.98 15.09 -1.42
N LEU A 127 -4.92 15.83 -0.31
CA LEU A 127 -3.77 16.67 0.05
C LEU A 127 -2.55 15.83 0.45
N VAL A 128 -1.41 16.18 -0.14
CA VAL A 128 -0.13 15.47 0.05
C VAL A 128 0.39 15.55 1.49
N ASN A 129 0.20 16.67 2.16
CA ASN A 129 0.64 16.85 3.55
C ASN A 129 -0.11 15.90 4.51
N GLU A 130 -1.42 15.73 4.33
CA GLU A 130 -2.20 14.77 5.13
C GLU A 130 -1.79 13.32 4.84
N ALA A 131 -1.53 12.98 3.57
CA ALA A 131 -0.99 11.67 3.21
C ALA A 131 0.38 11.40 3.86
N ILE A 132 1.31 12.36 3.81
CA ILE A 132 2.62 12.27 4.48
C ILE A 132 2.47 12.03 5.98
N LYS A 133 1.55 12.75 6.62
CA LYS A 133 1.25 12.61 8.05
C LYS A 133 0.69 11.22 8.38
N ASN A 134 -0.22 10.72 7.55
CA ASN A 134 -0.82 9.39 7.72
C ASN A 134 0.25 8.31 7.57
N ILE A 135 1.05 8.33 6.51
CA ILE A 135 2.11 7.35 6.26
C ILE A 135 3.16 7.34 7.38
N ALA A 136 3.48 8.50 7.95
CA ALA A 136 4.41 8.60 9.07
C ALA A 136 3.90 7.93 10.36
N SER A 137 2.60 7.67 10.46
CA SER A 137 1.96 7.09 11.64
C SER A 137 1.84 5.57 11.48
N ASN A 138 2.35 4.79 12.45
CA ASN A 138 2.20 3.33 12.40
C ASN A 138 0.72 2.93 12.51
N PHE A 139 0.33 1.85 11.86
CA PHE A 139 -1.03 1.31 11.78
C PHE A 139 -2.08 2.25 11.16
N SER A 140 -1.65 3.30 10.45
CA SER A 140 -2.56 4.12 9.67
C SER A 140 -3.02 3.41 8.40
N PHE A 141 -4.25 3.70 7.99
CA PHE A 141 -4.76 3.29 6.70
C PHE A 141 -3.86 3.82 5.58
N SER A 142 -3.61 2.97 4.57
CA SER A 142 -2.80 3.35 3.42
C SER A 142 -3.66 3.63 2.19
N GLU A 143 -3.26 4.62 1.41
CA GLU A 143 -3.99 5.07 0.23
C GLU A 143 -3.18 4.80 -1.06
N LEU A 144 -3.65 5.35 -2.18
CA LEU A 144 -3.02 5.15 -3.48
C LEU A 144 -1.62 5.77 -3.58
N TYR A 145 -1.30 6.77 -2.75
CA TYR A 145 0.05 7.33 -2.68
C TYR A 145 1.08 6.29 -2.26
N GLU A 146 0.77 5.49 -1.24
CA GLU A 146 1.64 4.42 -0.76
C GLU A 146 1.80 3.31 -1.78
N ILE A 147 0.72 2.93 -2.48
CA ILE A 147 0.80 1.93 -3.56
C ILE A 147 1.73 2.43 -4.68
N ALA A 148 1.58 3.68 -5.09
CA ALA A 148 2.43 4.29 -6.11
C ALA A 148 3.89 4.45 -5.65
N ALA A 149 4.12 4.76 -4.37
CA ALA A 149 5.47 4.83 -3.80
C ALA A 149 6.11 3.44 -3.69
N LEU A 150 5.34 2.43 -3.29
CA LEU A 150 5.79 1.05 -3.19
C LEU A 150 6.19 0.48 -4.55
N SER A 151 5.49 0.82 -5.64
CA SER A 151 5.89 0.35 -6.97
C SER A 151 7.34 0.75 -7.30
N ASN A 152 7.71 2.00 -6.96
CA ASN A 152 9.08 2.50 -7.11
C ASN A 152 10.07 1.88 -6.13
N VAL A 153 9.71 1.77 -4.85
CA VAL A 153 10.56 1.16 -3.81
C VAL A 153 10.89 -0.30 -4.12
N LEU A 154 9.90 -1.07 -4.60
CA LEU A 154 10.03 -2.49 -4.93
C LEU A 154 10.56 -2.73 -6.34
N LYS A 155 10.60 -1.70 -7.19
CA LYS A 155 10.89 -1.80 -8.64
C LYS A 155 9.98 -2.82 -9.33
N CYS A 156 8.70 -2.79 -8.97
CA CYS A 156 7.68 -3.75 -9.38
C CYS A 156 6.40 -2.99 -9.72
N ASN A 157 5.70 -3.39 -10.78
CA ASN A 157 4.39 -2.81 -11.06
C ASN A 157 3.38 -3.35 -10.06
N ILE A 158 2.45 -2.52 -9.63
CA ILE A 158 1.37 -2.93 -8.73
C ILE A 158 0.04 -2.71 -9.43
N GLN A 159 -0.61 -3.81 -9.82
CA GLN A 159 -2.01 -3.78 -10.24
C GLN A 159 -2.86 -3.71 -8.97
N SER A 160 -3.48 -2.56 -8.76
CA SER A 160 -4.48 -2.38 -7.72
C SER A 160 -5.83 -2.78 -8.29
N VAL A 161 -6.60 -3.58 -7.55
CA VAL A 161 -7.88 -4.12 -7.99
C VAL A 161 -8.91 -3.81 -6.94
N TYR A 162 -9.95 -3.07 -7.32
CA TYR A 162 -11.06 -2.71 -6.47
C TYR A 162 -12.34 -3.45 -6.93
N PRO A 163 -13.07 -4.09 -6.01
CA PRO A 163 -14.32 -4.76 -6.34
C PRO A 163 -15.38 -3.72 -6.74
N THR A 164 -16.27 -4.07 -7.66
CA THR A 164 -17.34 -3.18 -8.15
C THR A 164 -18.44 -3.03 -7.10
N ILE A 165 -18.15 -2.29 -6.04
CA ILE A 165 -19.07 -1.98 -4.95
C ILE A 165 -19.68 -0.60 -5.21
N ASP A 166 -21.00 -0.48 -5.02
CA ASP A 166 -21.78 0.77 -5.20
C ASP A 166 -21.74 1.41 -6.60
N TYR A 167 -21.17 0.73 -7.61
CA TYR A 167 -20.95 1.30 -8.95
C TYR A 167 -20.27 2.68 -8.92
N ARG A 168 -19.39 2.88 -7.93
CA ARG A 168 -18.69 4.13 -7.72
C ARG A 168 -17.59 4.33 -8.75
N SER A 169 -17.97 4.97 -9.87
CA SER A 169 -17.04 5.27 -10.97
C SER A 169 -15.84 6.14 -10.54
N ASP A 170 -15.98 6.92 -9.47
CA ASP A 170 -14.90 7.69 -8.86
C ASP A 170 -13.81 6.81 -8.24
N LEU A 171 -14.15 5.57 -7.87
CA LEU A 171 -13.20 4.58 -7.38
C LEU A 171 -12.54 3.78 -8.50
N ASN A 172 -12.81 4.06 -9.77
CA ASN A 172 -12.09 3.38 -10.86
C ASN A 172 -10.57 3.59 -10.78
N ILE A 173 -10.09 4.66 -10.14
CA ILE A 173 -8.65 4.86 -9.95
C ILE A 173 -8.00 3.83 -9.02
N THR A 174 -8.75 3.25 -8.08
CA THR A 174 -8.24 2.19 -7.21
C THR A 174 -8.13 0.86 -7.95
N SER A 175 -8.71 0.75 -9.15
CA SER A 175 -8.51 -0.32 -10.13
C SER A 175 -7.56 0.12 -11.25
N ASN A 176 -6.28 0.33 -10.93
CA ASN A 176 -5.27 0.80 -11.88
C ASN A 176 -3.91 0.10 -11.70
N THR A 177 -3.07 0.15 -12.72
CA THR A 177 -1.69 -0.33 -12.66
C THR A 177 -0.75 0.83 -12.34
N PHE A 178 -0.08 0.72 -11.19
CA PHE A 178 0.96 1.63 -10.75
C PHE A 178 2.30 1.12 -11.25
N GLU A 179 2.76 1.70 -12.36
CA GLU A 179 4.06 1.39 -12.93
C GLU A 179 5.18 2.08 -12.14
N HIS A 180 6.31 1.41 -11.98
CA HIS A 180 7.51 2.05 -11.44
C HIS A 180 8.20 2.91 -12.51
N ALA A 181 8.92 3.96 -12.10
CA ALA A 181 9.43 5.00 -12.99
C ALA A 181 10.39 4.50 -14.09
N GLN A 182 11.04 3.34 -13.90
CA GLN A 182 11.96 2.73 -14.87
C GLN A 182 11.36 1.44 -15.45
N CYS A 183 10.04 1.40 -15.64
CA CYS A 183 9.34 0.22 -16.12
C CYS A 183 9.93 -0.28 -17.46
N SER A 184 10.19 -1.57 -17.53
CA SER A 184 10.53 -2.29 -18.75
C SER A 184 9.50 -3.38 -19.01
N ILE A 185 9.49 -3.96 -20.21
CA ILE A 185 8.63 -5.09 -20.56
C ILE A 185 8.87 -6.30 -19.62
N ALA A 186 10.05 -6.40 -19.02
CA ALA A 186 10.41 -7.44 -18.06
C ALA A 186 10.02 -7.12 -16.61
N SER A 187 9.41 -5.97 -16.34
CA SER A 187 8.93 -5.62 -15.00
C SER A 187 7.89 -6.63 -14.55
N LYS A 188 8.08 -7.18 -13.36
CA LYS A 188 7.07 -8.02 -12.72
C LYS A 188 5.89 -7.16 -12.28
N THR A 189 4.71 -7.74 -12.28
CA THR A 189 3.49 -7.13 -11.75
C THR A 189 2.97 -7.99 -10.61
N ILE A 190 2.65 -7.35 -9.48
CA ILE A 190 1.87 -7.96 -8.40
C ILE A 190 0.46 -7.39 -8.38
N CYS A 191 -0.48 -8.18 -7.87
CA CYS A 191 -1.86 -7.75 -7.70
C CYS A 191 -2.14 -7.49 -6.22
N LEU A 192 -2.67 -6.31 -5.91
CA LEU A 192 -3.22 -5.95 -4.61
C LEU A 192 -4.73 -5.81 -4.75
N PHE A 193 -5.47 -6.48 -3.87
CA PHE A 193 -6.92 -6.52 -3.95
C PHE A 193 -7.53 -5.79 -2.76
N TRP A 194 -8.35 -4.77 -3.04
CA TRP A 194 -9.09 -4.09 -1.99
C TRP A 194 -10.27 -4.94 -1.54
N THR A 195 -10.44 -5.13 -0.25
CA THR A 195 -11.45 -6.01 0.35
C THR A 195 -11.94 -5.46 1.68
N HIS A 196 -12.68 -6.26 2.47
CA HIS A 196 -13.02 -5.98 3.85
C HIS A 196 -12.90 -7.26 4.69
N THR A 197 -12.71 -7.11 6.00
CA THR A 197 -12.64 -8.23 6.95
C THR A 197 -14.01 -8.89 7.21
N GLU A 198 -15.08 -8.21 6.81
CA GLU A 198 -16.47 -8.63 6.95
C GLU A 198 -17.13 -8.75 5.57
N SER A 199 -18.31 -9.35 5.49
CA SER A 199 -19.11 -9.25 4.26
C SER A 199 -19.60 -7.81 4.04
N GLU A 200 -20.01 -7.49 2.81
CA GLU A 200 -20.46 -6.13 2.48
C GLU A 200 -21.66 -5.68 3.32
N ILE A 201 -22.61 -6.59 3.55
CA ILE A 201 -23.81 -6.31 4.36
C ILE A 201 -23.41 -6.00 5.81
N GLU A 202 -22.45 -6.74 6.37
CA GLU A 202 -21.95 -6.54 7.73
C GLU A 202 -21.18 -5.22 7.85
N ALA A 203 -20.26 -4.97 6.92
CA ALA A 203 -19.45 -3.76 6.86
C ALA A 203 -20.30 -2.48 6.79
N ARG A 204 -21.36 -2.51 5.96
CA ARG A 204 -22.30 -1.39 5.88
C ARG A 204 -23.10 -1.22 7.16
N ARG A 205 -23.54 -2.31 7.78
CA ARG A 205 -24.31 -2.25 9.02
C ARG A 205 -23.48 -1.62 10.14
N SER A 206 -22.19 -1.93 10.21
CA SER A 206 -21.26 -1.39 11.21
C SER A 206 -20.85 0.07 10.90
N ASN A 207 -20.88 0.50 9.64
CA ASN A 207 -20.39 1.82 9.21
C ASN A 207 -21.48 2.71 8.60
N ALA A 208 -22.66 2.79 9.24
CA ALA A 208 -23.75 3.70 8.87
C ALA A 208 -24.18 3.65 7.39
N GLY A 209 -24.11 2.46 6.78
CA GLY A 209 -24.46 2.21 5.38
C GLY A 209 -23.28 2.32 4.40
N ASN A 210 -22.12 2.81 4.84
CA ASN A 210 -20.94 2.98 4.02
C ASN A 210 -20.06 1.73 4.02
N TRP A 211 -19.45 1.43 2.89
CA TRP A 211 -18.39 0.44 2.80
C TRP A 211 -17.03 1.14 2.74
N SER A 212 -16.06 0.66 3.50
CA SER A 212 -14.68 1.17 3.49
C SER A 212 -13.71 0.02 3.19
N PRO A 213 -12.76 0.18 2.27
CA PRO A 213 -11.83 -0.89 1.92
C PRO A 213 -10.73 -1.09 2.96
N ASN A 214 -10.12 -2.27 2.89
CA ASN A 214 -8.80 -2.66 3.37
C ASN A 214 -8.03 -3.34 2.23
N HIS A 215 -6.75 -3.66 2.42
CA HIS A 215 -5.94 -4.43 1.47
C HIS A 215 -5.83 -5.89 1.91
#